data_AF-A0A5K0Z6H8-F1
#
_entry.id   AF-A0A5K0Z6H8-F1
#
_cell.length_a   1.000
_cell.length_b   1.000
_cell.length_c   1.000
_cell.angle_alpha   90.00
_cell.angle_beta   90.00
_cell.angle_gamma   90.00
#
_symmetry.space_group_name_H-M   'P 1'
#
loop_
_entity.id
_entity.type
_entity.pdbx_description
1 polymer ?
#
loop_
_entity_poly.entity_id
_entity_poly.type
_entity_poly.pdbx_seq_one_letter_code
_entity_poly.pdbx_strand_id
1 'polypeptide(L)' 'WVAEAFPLAISDVIDDHLLKQNNSETILNELLVMIMETGLSCPRKAPTERMDMKEVVARLKMIRRKASPLEE' A
#
# COMPACT_ATOMS: atom_id res chain seq x y z
N TRP A 1 -11.69 4.53 5.32
CA TRP A 1 -10.84 5.73 5.13
C TRP A 1 -9.83 5.56 4.00
N VAL A 2 -8.92 4.57 3.99
CA VAL A 2 -7.95 4.41 2.88
C VAL A 2 -8.63 4.11 1.54
N ALA A 3 -9.53 3.12 1.50
CA ALA A 3 -10.34 2.84 0.31
C ALA A 3 -11.36 3.95 -0.04
N GLU A 4 -11.73 4.80 0.93
CA GLU A 4 -12.61 5.97 0.71
C GLU A 4 -11.84 7.20 0.21
N ALA A 5 -10.52 7.25 0.41
CA ALA A 5 -9.61 8.29 -0.07
C ALA A 5 -9.15 8.08 -1.53
N PHE A 6 -9.88 7.25 -2.27
CA PHE A 6 -9.63 6.83 -3.66
C PHE A 6 -9.33 8.01 -4.61
N PRO A 7 -8.55 7.77 -5.68
CA PRO A 7 -7.09 7.90 -5.70
C PRO A 7 -6.57 9.34 -5.46
N LEU A 8 -7.44 10.36 -5.46
CA LEU A 8 -7.05 11.78 -5.46
C LEU A 8 -6.25 12.17 -4.21
N ALA A 9 -6.64 11.68 -3.03
CA ALA A 9 -5.96 12.06 -1.78
C ALA A 9 -4.70 11.24 -1.50
N ILE A 10 -4.55 10.06 -2.12
CA ILE A 10 -3.32 9.27 -2.02
C ILE A 10 -2.25 9.86 -2.94
N SER A 11 -2.59 10.31 -4.15
CA SER A 11 -1.66 11.06 -5.00
C SER A 11 -1.13 12.33 -4.32
N ASP A 12 -1.93 12.98 -3.47
CA ASP A 12 -1.52 14.20 -2.75
C ASP A 12 -0.39 13.98 -1.73
N VAL A 13 -0.16 12.74 -1.30
CA VAL A 13 0.89 12.39 -0.32
C VAL A 13 2.03 11.57 -0.92
N ILE A 14 1.91 11.18 -2.19
CA ILE A 14 2.96 10.45 -2.90
C ILE A 14 3.92 11.46 -3.52
N ASP A 15 5.20 11.17 -3.45
CA ASP A 15 6.21 11.97 -4.12
C ASP A 15 6.00 11.95 -5.64
N ASP A 16 5.84 13.13 -6.24
CA ASP A 16 5.67 13.33 -7.69
C ASP A 16 6.73 12.60 -8.53
N HIS A 17 7.95 12.43 -8.00
CA HIS A 17 9.01 11.68 -8.67
C HIS A 17 8.67 10.20 -8.82
N LEU A 18 7.96 9.61 -7.86
CA LEU A 18 7.53 8.20 -7.90
C LEU A 18 6.39 7.98 -8.91
N LEU A 19 5.53 8.99 -9.10
CA LEU A 19 4.45 8.94 -10.10
C LEU A 19 4.98 9.04 -11.54
N LYS A 20 6.04 9.82 -11.76
CA LYS A 20 6.62 10.08 -13.10
C LYS A 20 7.43 8.91 -13.67
N GLN A 21 7.86 7.96 -12.84
CA GLN A 21 8.75 6.88 -13.27
C GLN A 21 8.04 5.64 -13.81
N ASN A 22 6.70 5.56 -13.75
CA ASN A 22 6.01 4.31 -14.03
C ASN A 22 4.93 4.45 -15.11
N ASN A 23 5.04 3.66 -16.17
CA ASN A 23 4.06 3.62 -17.27
C ASN A 23 2.75 2.91 -16.87
N SER A 24 2.68 2.35 -15.65
CA SER A 24 1.51 1.65 -15.10
C SER A 24 1.02 2.32 -13.81
N GLU A 25 0.55 3.56 -13.95
CA GLU A 25 -0.03 4.37 -12.87
C GLU A 25 -1.09 3.59 -12.07
N THR A 26 -1.89 2.75 -12.74
CA THR A 26 -2.90 1.90 -12.11
C THR A 26 -2.30 0.85 -11.16
N ILE A 27 -1.24 0.13 -11.59
CA ILE A 27 -0.60 -0.90 -10.75
C ILE A 27 0.09 -0.25 -9.56
N LEU A 28 0.75 0.89 -9.78
CA LEU A 28 1.41 1.67 -8.74
C LEU A 28 0.39 2.15 -7.68
N ASN A 29 -0.76 2.69 -8.11
CA ASN A 29 -1.83 3.10 -7.21
C ASN A 29 -2.41 1.93 -6.40
N GLU A 30 -2.61 0.76 -7.01
CA GLU A 30 -3.03 -0.44 -6.28
C GLU A 30 -2.01 -0.87 -5.21
N LEU A 31 -0.72 -0.85 -5.54
CA LEU A 31 0.35 -1.19 -4.60
C LEU A 31 0.38 -0.24 -3.41
N LEU A 32 0.23 1.06 -3.66
CA LEU A 32 0.23 2.09 -2.64
C LEU A 32 -0.97 1.94 -1.69
N VAL A 33 -2.17 1.68 -2.20
CA VAL A 33 -3.34 1.38 -1.37
C VAL A 33 -3.06 0.18 -0.47
N MET A 34 -2.58 -0.95 -1.03
CA MET A 34 -2.31 -2.16 -0.24
C MET A 34 -1.24 -1.90 0.84
N ILE A 35 -0.19 -1.13 0.53
CA ILE A 35 0.86 -0.75 1.49
C ILE A 35 0.28 0.11 2.60
N MET A 36 -0.47 1.16 2.26
CA MET A 36 -1.08 2.06 3.23
C MET A 36 -2.08 1.32 4.14
N GLU A 37 -2.98 0.50 3.58
CA GLU A 37 -3.94 -0.29 4.37
C GLU A 37 -3.23 -1.24 5.34
N THR A 38 -2.16 -1.90 4.89
CA THR A 38 -1.35 -2.78 5.75
C THR A 38 -0.63 -1.97 6.84
N GLY A 39 -0.01 -0.85 6.47
CA GLY A 39 0.70 0.02 7.41
C GLY A 39 -0.21 0.63 8.47
N LEU A 40 -1.43 1.03 8.10
CA LEU A 40 -2.40 1.71 8.98
C LEU A 40 -3.19 0.77 9.88
N SER A 41 -3.22 -0.52 9.56
CA SER A 41 -3.83 -1.55 10.41
C SER A 41 -2.89 -2.05 11.52
N CYS A 42 -1.58 -1.86 11.37
CA CYS A 42 -0.58 -2.14 12.40
C CYS A 42 -0.69 -1.24 13.66
N PRO A 43 -0.87 0.09 13.55
CA PRO A 43 -1.04 0.97 14.71
C PRO A 43 -2.47 0.89 15.23
N ARG A 44 -2.69 0.03 16.23
CA ARG A 44 -3.90 0.06 17.08
C ARG A 44 -3.51 0.29 18.52
N LYS A 45 -4.36 1.03 19.25
CA LYS A 45 -4.12 1.41 20.64
C LYS A 45 -3.99 0.17 21.51
N ALA A 46 -4.93 -0.77 21.42
CA ALA A 46 -4.86 -2.02 22.14
C ALA A 46 -4.07 -3.08 21.34
N PRO A 47 -3.19 -3.89 21.98
CA PRO A 47 -2.48 -4.98 21.31
C PRO A 47 -3.41 -6.01 20.65
N THR A 48 -4.56 -6.30 21.26
CA THR A 48 -5.55 -7.27 20.77
C THR A 48 -6.29 -6.80 19.51
N GLU A 49 -6.29 -5.50 19.22
CA GLU A 49 -6.87 -4.93 18.01
C GLU A 49 -5.88 -4.88 16.85
N ARG A 50 -4.58 -5.07 17.11
CA ARG A 50 -3.55 -5.08 16.07
C ARG A 50 -3.66 -6.35 15.25
N MET A 51 -3.39 -6.20 13.96
CA MET A 51 -3.26 -7.35 13.08
C MET A 51 -2.14 -8.28 13.55
N ASP A 52 -2.37 -9.60 13.46
CA ASP A 52 -1.33 -10.59 13.74
C ASP A 52 -0.15 -10.39 12.77
N MET A 53 1.08 -10.43 13.29
CA MET A 53 2.28 -10.21 12.48
C MET A 53 2.46 -11.24 11.36
N LYS A 54 1.93 -12.45 11.50
CA LYS A 54 1.89 -13.44 10.42
C LYS A 54 1.02 -12.98 9.26
N GLU A 55 -0.10 -12.33 9.55
CA GLU A 55 -0.97 -11.76 8.53
C GLU A 55 -0.32 -10.54 7.87
N VAL A 56 0.35 -9.69 8.63
CA VAL A 56 1.17 -8.59 8.07
C VAL A 56 2.21 -9.14 7.08
N VAL A 57 2.95 -10.19 7.46
CA VAL A 57 3.92 -10.85 6.58
C VAL A 57 3.26 -11.44 5.32
N ALA A 58 2.07 -12.03 5.45
CA ALA A 58 1.33 -12.56 4.31
C ALA A 58 0.93 -11.46 3.32
N ARG A 59 0.44 -10.32 3.83
CA ARG A 59 0.09 -9.13 3.02
C ARG A 59 1.32 -8.53 2.33
N LEU A 60 2.42 -8.36 3.05
CA LEU A 60 3.67 -7.86 2.46
C LEU A 60 4.23 -8.78 1.36
N LYS A 61 4.14 -10.10 1.54
CA LYS A 61 4.52 -11.07 0.48
C LYS A 61 3.60 -10.99 -0.74
N MET A 62 2.33 -10.65 -0.57
CA MET A 62 1.39 -10.43 -1.68
C MET A 62 1.74 -9.15 -2.43
N ILE A 63 1.96 -8.04 -1.72
CA ILE A 63 2.37 -6.76 -2.30
C ILE A 63 3.64 -6.93 -3.13
N ARG A 64 4.67 -7.59 -2.58
CA ARG A 64 5.91 -7.85 -3.30
C ARG A 64 5.72 -8.63 -4.59
N ARG A 65 4.86 -9.66 -4.60
CA ARG A 65 4.55 -10.44 -5.81
C ARG A 65 3.84 -9.61 -6.88
N LYS A 66 2.95 -8.70 -6.47
CA LYS A 66 2.28 -7.77 -7.38
C LYS A 66 3.21 -6.67 -7.89
N ALA A 67 4.25 -6.32 -7.13
CA ALA A 67 5.25 -5.33 -7.51
C ALA A 67 6.33 -5.87 -8.46
N SER A 68 6.54 -7.20 -8.50
CA SER A 68 7.56 -7.83 -9.34
C SER A 68 7.57 -7.40 -10.82
N PRO A 69 6.43 -7.13 -11.49
CA PRO A 69 6.41 -6.64 -12.87
C PRO A 69 6.90 -5.19 -13.06
N LEU A 70 7.18 -4.44 -11.99
CA LEU A 70 7.66 -3.05 -12.04
C LEU A 70 9.19 -2.93 -11.88
N GLU A 71 9.90 -4.06 -11.73
CA GLU A 71 11.36 -4.12 -11.58
C GLU A 71 12.10 -4.35 -12.93
N GLU A 72 11.37 -4.44 -14.05
CA GLU A 72 11.90 -4.50 -15.44
C GLU A 72 11.95 -3.12 -16.11
#